data_AF-A0A3Q7XI40-F1
#
_entry.id   AF-A0A3Q7XI40-F1
#
_cell.length_a   1.000
_cell.length_b   1.000
_cell.length_c   1.000
_cell.angle_alpha   90.00
_cell.angle_beta   90.00
_cell.angle_gamma   90.00
#
_symmetry.space_group_name_H-M   'P 1'
#
loop_
_entity.id
_entity.type
_entity.pdbx_description
1 polymer ?
#
loop_
_entity_poly.entity_id
_entity_poly.type
_entity_poly.pdbx_seq_one_letter_code
_entity_poly.pdbx_strand_id
1 'polypeptide(L)'
;MKRQAIFSCITCTPDGNAGVCTACSLSCHDGHQIVELWTKRNFRCDCGNSKFGEFYCKISPNKDVENVENLYNHNFKGSYCTCGRPYPDPDAEEQIEMIQCCLCEDWFHEEHLGLESSDEIPRDDEGEPLYEDFICKACSEVCFFLKLYPEVIWVAGKQPNATVQVSSKDKGILEDKPSTCGSEKPLGDTSYNSPKIDEAKASVDSESISDGKVLPQGGSCNSSTAVNKCTEGTDLHVDCLLGVNIIAASPVIHGKPLFLSKSWRDALCKCNNCVAYYHQKRIAFLLDKDDSIVEYEKMAKQKREEKLQQQEGAELSFFSKLGHVEKVEILKGIEEMKDGLRTFLESADSSKPITAADVHQFFDDIKNKRRRVQ
;
A
#
# COMPACT_ATOMS: atom_id res chain seq x y z
N MET A 1 10.31 -14.88 -5.13
CA MET A 1 9.38 -14.89 -3.99
C MET A 1 8.43 -13.74 -4.23
N LYS A 2 7.12 -13.98 -4.35
CA LYS A 2 6.14 -12.98 -4.87
C LYS A 2 6.08 -11.74 -3.98
N ARG A 3 5.70 -11.95 -2.71
CA ARG A 3 5.76 -10.98 -1.61
C ARG A 3 6.73 -11.44 -0.53
N GLN A 4 7.36 -10.49 0.17
CA GLN A 4 8.01 -10.73 1.46
C GLN A 4 7.91 -9.50 2.37
N ALA A 5 7.96 -9.70 3.69
CA ALA A 5 8.08 -8.61 4.65
C ALA A 5 9.44 -7.91 4.53
N ILE A 6 9.40 -6.58 4.37
CA ILE A 6 10.57 -5.71 4.16
C ILE A 6 10.57 -4.61 5.23
N PHE A 7 11.77 -4.22 5.63
CA PHE A 7 12.06 -3.20 6.61
C PHE A 7 13.04 -2.18 5.99
N SER A 8 12.99 -0.91 6.38
CA SER A 8 14.07 0.05 6.11
C SER A 8 14.84 0.32 7.39
N CYS A 9 16.16 0.33 7.31
CA CYS A 9 17.03 0.67 8.44
C CYS A 9 17.48 2.13 8.32
N ILE A 10 16.73 3.02 8.97
CA ILE A 10 16.96 4.47 8.94
C ILE A 10 18.37 4.84 9.43
N THR A 11 18.92 4.07 10.39
CA THR A 11 20.31 4.23 10.87
C THR A 11 21.37 3.93 9.80
N CYS A 12 21.10 3.02 8.85
CA CYS A 12 22.06 2.66 7.80
C CYS A 12 21.85 3.45 6.50
N THR A 13 20.58 3.64 6.12
CA THR A 13 20.19 4.23 4.83
C THR A 13 19.08 5.26 5.02
N PRO A 14 19.36 6.42 5.65
CA PRO A 14 18.36 7.46 5.93
C PRO A 14 17.75 8.06 4.65
N ASP A 15 18.44 7.96 3.52
CA ASP A 15 17.92 8.31 2.19
C ASP A 15 16.82 7.37 1.67
N GLY A 16 16.48 6.29 2.38
CA GLY A 16 15.39 5.38 2.04
C GLY A 16 15.58 4.69 0.68
N ASN A 17 16.83 4.39 0.32
CA ASN A 17 17.21 3.82 -0.97
C ASN A 17 17.51 2.30 -0.92
N ALA A 18 17.32 1.64 0.24
CA ALA A 18 17.59 0.22 0.48
C ALA A 18 16.54 -0.41 1.38
N GLY A 19 16.27 -1.71 1.21
CA GLY A 19 15.37 -2.48 2.09
C GLY A 19 15.97 -3.81 2.54
N VAL A 20 15.64 -4.24 3.75
CA VAL A 20 16.16 -5.48 4.37
C VAL A 20 15.01 -6.43 4.73
N CYS A 21 15.23 -7.74 4.60
CA CYS A 21 14.24 -8.75 4.99
C CYS A 21 14.25 -9.02 6.50
N THR A 22 13.20 -9.67 7.02
CA THR A 22 13.01 -10.01 8.45
C THR A 22 14.23 -10.68 9.10
N ALA A 23 14.96 -11.53 8.38
CA ALA A 23 16.15 -12.18 8.94
C ALA A 23 17.32 -11.19 9.11
N CYS A 24 17.44 -10.21 8.20
CA CYS A 24 18.50 -9.20 8.23
C CYS A 24 18.20 -8.09 9.24
N SER A 25 16.94 -7.67 9.42
CA SER A 25 16.60 -6.73 10.50
C SER A 25 16.99 -7.30 11.86
N LEU A 26 16.64 -8.57 12.14
CA LEU A 26 16.94 -9.25 13.40
C LEU A 26 18.41 -9.65 13.62
N SER A 27 19.21 -9.83 12.57
CA SER A 27 20.59 -10.36 12.70
C SER A 27 21.69 -9.37 12.31
N CYS A 28 21.43 -8.48 11.34
CA CYS A 28 22.40 -7.55 10.79
C CYS A 28 22.20 -6.11 11.29
N HIS A 29 20.96 -5.73 11.62
CA HIS A 29 20.57 -4.38 12.04
C HIS A 29 19.93 -4.37 13.44
N ASP A 30 20.22 -5.38 14.27
CA ASP A 30 19.80 -5.42 15.67
C ASP A 30 20.30 -4.16 16.41
N GLY A 31 19.44 -3.58 17.25
CA GLY A 31 19.69 -2.30 17.94
C GLY A 31 19.66 -1.04 17.06
N HIS A 32 19.39 -1.13 15.76
CA HIS A 32 19.25 0.05 14.88
C HIS A 32 17.82 0.60 14.88
N GLN A 33 17.64 1.86 14.45
CA GLN A 33 16.32 2.37 14.08
C GLN A 33 15.87 1.72 12.78
N ILE A 34 14.74 1.02 12.85
CA ILE A 34 14.13 0.28 11.74
C ILE A 34 12.64 0.64 11.67
N VAL A 35 12.13 0.81 10.44
CA VAL A 35 10.69 0.89 10.16
C VAL A 35 10.25 -0.36 9.39
N GLU A 36 9.11 -0.94 9.75
CA GLU A 36 8.49 -2.03 8.99
C GLU A 36 7.69 -1.45 7.82
N LEU A 37 7.96 -1.95 6.62
CA LEU A 37 7.30 -1.50 5.37
C LEU A 37 6.22 -2.50 4.92
N TRP A 38 5.87 -3.44 5.80
CA TRP A 38 5.02 -4.59 5.53
C TRP A 38 5.52 -5.37 4.30
N THR A 39 4.61 -5.94 3.50
CA THR A 39 4.99 -6.78 2.37
C THR A 39 5.22 -5.96 1.11
N LYS A 40 6.33 -6.22 0.41
CA LYS A 40 6.65 -5.62 -0.89
C LYS A 40 6.86 -6.70 -1.95
N ARG A 41 6.53 -6.40 -3.21
CA ARG A 41 6.57 -7.36 -4.33
C ARG A 41 7.92 -7.46 -5.02
N ASN A 42 8.29 -8.69 -5.35
CA ASN A 42 9.53 -9.09 -6.04
C ASN A 42 10.83 -8.52 -5.42
N PHE A 43 10.73 -7.92 -4.23
CA PHE A 43 11.81 -7.21 -3.59
C PHE A 43 12.90 -8.18 -3.14
N ARG A 44 14.16 -7.76 -3.29
CA ARG A 44 15.35 -8.50 -2.87
C ARG A 44 16.08 -7.73 -1.78
N CYS A 45 16.42 -8.40 -0.69
CA CYS A 45 17.08 -7.78 0.46
C CYS A 45 18.44 -7.15 0.07
N ASP A 46 18.57 -5.83 0.23
CA ASP A 46 19.76 -5.04 -0.06
C ASP A 46 20.84 -5.14 1.01
N CYS A 47 20.52 -5.58 2.24
CA CYS A 47 21.46 -5.68 3.37
C CYS A 47 22.84 -6.16 2.92
N GLY A 48 23.87 -5.33 3.08
CA GLY A 48 25.25 -5.66 2.72
C GLY A 48 25.56 -5.75 1.22
N ASN A 49 24.82 -5.04 0.36
CA ASN A 49 25.24 -4.69 -1.00
C ASN A 49 25.86 -3.27 -1.05
N SER A 50 26.08 -2.68 -2.24
CA SER A 50 26.77 -1.37 -2.40
C SER A 50 26.22 -0.26 -1.49
N LYS A 51 24.93 -0.32 -1.16
CA LYS A 51 24.19 0.68 -0.37
C LYS A 51 24.54 0.68 1.11
N PHE A 52 25.33 -0.30 1.57
CA PHE A 52 25.80 -0.43 2.95
C PHE A 52 27.32 -0.22 3.08
N GLY A 53 27.98 0.30 2.04
CA GLY A 53 29.42 0.58 2.04
C GLY A 53 30.26 -0.69 2.16
N GLU A 54 31.17 -0.75 3.12
CA GLU A 54 32.04 -1.90 3.37
C GLU A 54 31.39 -3.00 4.26
N PHE A 55 30.13 -2.83 4.67
CA PHE A 55 29.43 -3.83 5.47
C PHE A 55 28.90 -4.99 4.62
N TYR A 56 29.17 -6.22 5.04
CA TYR A 56 28.66 -7.45 4.42
C TYR A 56 27.59 -8.13 5.29
N CYS A 57 26.56 -8.68 4.65
CA CYS A 57 25.46 -9.35 5.36
C CYS A 57 25.92 -10.65 6.03
N LYS A 58 25.72 -10.75 7.34
CA LYS A 58 26.09 -11.91 8.17
C LYS A 58 25.43 -13.23 7.74
N ILE A 59 24.28 -13.16 7.05
CA ILE A 59 23.48 -14.32 6.62
C ILE A 59 23.81 -14.75 5.18
N SER A 60 24.08 -13.77 4.32
CA SER A 60 24.27 -13.99 2.87
C SER A 60 25.23 -12.93 2.34
N PRO A 61 26.56 -13.11 2.51
CA PRO A 61 27.56 -12.11 2.16
C PRO A 61 27.74 -11.96 0.64
N ASN A 62 27.47 -13.03 -0.11
CA ASN A 62 27.55 -13.04 -1.57
C ASN A 62 26.22 -12.55 -2.16
N LYS A 63 26.17 -11.27 -2.54
CA LYS A 63 25.01 -10.60 -3.15
C LYS A 63 25.41 -9.92 -4.45
N ASP A 64 24.42 -9.66 -5.29
CA ASP A 64 24.59 -8.74 -6.41
C ASP A 64 24.87 -7.33 -5.88
N VAL A 65 25.69 -6.57 -6.61
CA VAL A 65 26.11 -5.21 -6.21
C VAL A 65 24.91 -4.31 -5.93
N GLU A 66 23.87 -4.39 -6.76
CA GLU A 66 22.58 -3.70 -6.58
C GLU A 66 21.40 -4.55 -7.05
N ASN A 67 20.25 -4.39 -6.39
CA ASN A 67 18.99 -4.97 -6.81
C ASN A 67 18.22 -4.01 -7.73
N VAL A 68 18.55 -4.01 -9.03
CA VAL A 68 18.01 -3.05 -10.02
C VAL A 68 16.50 -3.14 -10.27
N GLU A 69 15.85 -4.23 -9.85
CA GLU A 69 14.40 -4.42 -9.94
C GLU A 69 13.61 -3.95 -8.71
N ASN A 70 14.30 -3.67 -7.59
CA ASN A 70 13.65 -3.14 -6.39
C ASN A 70 13.08 -1.75 -6.65
N LEU A 71 11.85 -1.51 -6.19
CA LEU A 71 11.22 -0.19 -6.20
C LEU A 71 11.22 0.39 -4.79
N TYR A 72 11.61 1.67 -4.69
CA TYR A 72 11.69 2.42 -3.45
C TYR A 72 10.75 3.61 -3.54
N ASN A 73 9.78 3.68 -2.63
CA ASN A 73 8.93 4.84 -2.42
C ASN A 73 9.33 5.54 -1.10
N HIS A 74 8.65 6.62 -0.74
CA HIS A 74 8.98 7.38 0.47
C HIS A 74 8.78 6.63 1.79
N ASN A 75 8.09 5.47 1.81
CA ASN A 75 7.99 4.61 3.01
C ASN A 75 9.37 4.15 3.48
N PHE A 76 10.34 3.98 2.57
CA PHE A 76 11.69 3.60 2.94
C PHE A 76 12.43 4.69 3.73
N LYS A 77 11.93 5.94 3.75
CA LYS A 77 12.37 7.03 4.64
C LYS A 77 11.55 7.10 5.95
N GLY A 78 10.56 6.24 6.11
CA GLY A 78 9.57 6.30 7.18
C GLY A 78 8.42 7.28 6.92
N SER A 79 8.23 7.79 5.69
CA SER A 79 7.11 8.68 5.32
C SER A 79 5.99 7.94 4.57
N TYR A 80 4.74 8.32 4.81
CA TYR A 80 3.56 7.64 4.28
C TYR A 80 2.49 8.64 3.79
N CYS A 81 1.61 8.18 2.90
CA CYS A 81 0.49 8.93 2.33
C CYS A 81 0.87 10.19 1.50
N THR A 82 -0.10 10.82 0.85
CA THR A 82 0.11 12.09 0.11
C THR A 82 0.53 13.26 1.00
N CYS A 83 0.36 13.16 2.32
CA CYS A 83 0.82 14.16 3.29
C CYS A 83 2.30 13.98 3.71
N GLY A 84 2.93 12.83 3.42
CA GLY A 84 4.34 12.56 3.73
C GLY A 84 4.69 12.43 5.22
N ARG A 85 3.68 12.38 6.10
CA ARG A 85 3.88 12.23 7.56
C ARG A 85 4.52 10.88 7.91
N PRO A 86 5.23 10.79 9.05
CA PRO A 86 5.77 9.53 9.51
C PRO A 86 4.70 8.61 10.12
N TYR A 87 5.03 7.33 10.30
CA TYR A 87 4.22 6.39 11.09
C TYR A 87 5.13 5.57 12.03
N PRO A 88 4.85 5.49 13.34
CA PRO A 88 3.84 6.29 14.05
C PRO A 88 4.13 7.80 13.96
N ASP A 89 3.08 8.60 13.93
CA ASP A 89 3.16 10.06 13.83
C ASP A 89 3.31 10.67 15.24
N PRO A 90 4.45 11.32 15.57
CA PRO A 90 4.66 11.88 16.91
C PRO A 90 3.75 13.08 17.22
N ASP A 91 3.14 13.70 16.20
CA ASP A 91 2.24 14.84 16.34
C ASP A 91 0.75 14.44 16.31
N ALA A 92 0.43 13.14 16.30
CA ALA A 92 -0.95 12.62 16.30
C ALA A 92 -1.40 12.17 17.70
N GLU A 93 -2.60 12.60 18.11
CA GLU A 93 -3.20 12.26 19.41
C GLU A 93 -3.50 10.75 19.53
N GLU A 94 -3.94 10.13 18.43
CA GLU A 94 -4.17 8.69 18.30
C GLU A 94 -3.56 8.17 16.98
N GLN A 95 -3.08 6.93 16.97
CA GLN A 95 -2.47 6.30 15.78
C GLN A 95 -3.55 5.52 15.01
N ILE A 96 -4.07 6.12 13.94
CA ILE A 96 -5.13 5.54 13.10
C ILE A 96 -4.52 4.53 12.12
N GLU A 97 -5.23 3.42 11.85
CA GLU A 97 -4.83 2.45 10.85
C GLU A 97 -4.81 3.06 9.43
N MET A 98 -3.76 2.76 8.67
CA MET A 98 -3.60 3.22 7.29
C MET A 98 -3.97 2.11 6.30
N ILE A 99 -4.47 2.47 5.12
CA ILE A 99 -4.85 1.50 4.08
C ILE A 99 -3.76 1.41 3.01
N GLN A 100 -3.26 0.20 2.71
CA GLN A 100 -2.24 0.00 1.67
C GLN A 100 -2.85 -0.06 0.26
N CYS A 101 -2.29 0.73 -0.66
CA CYS A 101 -2.63 0.63 -2.08
C CYS A 101 -1.97 -0.61 -2.72
N CYS A 102 -2.77 -1.52 -3.25
CA CYS A 102 -2.31 -2.77 -3.86
C CYS A 102 -1.53 -2.59 -5.18
N LEU A 103 -1.36 -1.35 -5.68
CA LEU A 103 -0.52 -1.03 -6.83
C LEU A 103 0.85 -0.46 -6.44
N CYS A 104 0.89 0.71 -5.77
CA CYS A 104 2.14 1.37 -5.41
C CYS A 104 2.75 0.89 -4.08
N GLU A 105 2.04 0.04 -3.34
CA GLU A 105 2.42 -0.50 -2.02
C GLU A 105 2.68 0.59 -0.95
N ASP A 106 2.22 1.82 -1.21
CA ASP A 106 2.19 2.95 -0.29
C ASP A 106 0.94 2.89 0.59
N TRP A 107 1.01 3.51 1.76
CA TRP A 107 -0.02 3.50 2.80
C TRP A 107 -0.71 4.86 2.87
N PHE A 108 -2.02 4.89 3.07
CA PHE A 108 -2.82 6.11 3.05
C PHE A 108 -3.71 6.24 4.29
N HIS A 109 -3.73 7.43 4.89
CA HIS A 109 -4.74 7.81 5.88
C HIS A 109 -6.12 7.96 5.20
N GLU A 110 -7.21 7.67 5.92
CA GLU A 110 -8.58 7.62 5.36
C GLU A 110 -9.05 8.98 4.81
N GLU A 111 -8.69 10.09 5.46
CA GLU A 111 -9.04 11.46 5.07
C GLU A 111 -8.32 11.90 3.78
N HIS A 112 -7.20 11.25 3.47
CA HIS A 112 -6.31 11.57 2.36
C HIS A 112 -6.55 10.70 1.10
N LEU A 113 -7.51 9.77 1.14
CA LEU A 113 -7.90 8.95 -0.02
C LEU A 113 -8.55 9.78 -1.15
N GLY A 114 -9.11 10.94 -0.80
CA GLY A 114 -9.79 11.85 -1.74
C GLY A 114 -11.16 11.36 -2.17
N LEU A 115 -11.93 10.84 -1.21
CA LEU A 115 -13.35 10.49 -1.33
C LEU A 115 -14.21 11.76 -1.49
N GLU A 116 -15.38 11.63 -2.13
CA GLU A 116 -16.40 12.68 -2.15
C GLU A 116 -17.26 12.59 -0.87
N SER A 117 -17.96 13.66 -0.48
CA SER A 117 -18.70 13.74 0.79
C SER A 117 -19.91 12.79 0.93
N SER A 118 -20.13 11.92 -0.05
CA SER A 118 -21.10 10.82 -0.08
C SER A 118 -20.46 9.43 -0.14
N ASP A 119 -19.14 9.36 -0.27
CA ASP A 119 -18.37 8.13 -0.50
C ASP A 119 -17.69 7.72 0.83
N GLU A 120 -18.20 6.67 1.47
CA GLU A 120 -17.61 6.08 2.68
C GLU A 120 -16.74 4.86 2.33
N ILE A 121 -15.81 4.51 3.22
CA ILE A 121 -14.94 3.32 3.06
C ILE A 121 -15.79 2.08 3.35
N PRO A 122 -15.89 1.10 2.42
CA PRO A 122 -16.81 -0.03 2.61
C PRO A 122 -16.40 -0.94 3.78
N ARG A 123 -17.11 -0.81 4.89
CA ARG A 123 -16.99 -1.60 6.12
C ARG A 123 -18.36 -2.20 6.50
N ASP A 124 -18.38 -3.25 7.32
CA ASP A 124 -19.62 -3.80 7.90
C ASP A 124 -19.99 -3.15 9.25
N ASP A 125 -21.05 -3.65 9.91
CA ASP A 125 -21.57 -3.11 11.17
C ASP A 125 -20.57 -3.27 12.34
N GLU A 126 -19.64 -4.23 12.23
CA GLU A 126 -18.51 -4.44 13.13
C GLU A 126 -17.28 -3.56 12.79
N GLY A 127 -17.25 -2.95 11.60
CA GLY A 127 -16.17 -2.08 11.12
C GLY A 127 -15.10 -2.78 10.25
N GLU A 128 -15.24 -4.07 9.98
CA GLU A 128 -14.30 -4.86 9.18
C GLU A 128 -14.43 -4.52 7.67
N PRO A 129 -13.33 -4.56 6.90
CA PRO A 129 -13.35 -4.18 5.48
C PRO A 129 -14.12 -5.17 4.61
N LEU A 130 -15.08 -4.64 3.85
CA LEU A 130 -15.86 -5.40 2.87
C LEU A 130 -15.10 -5.64 1.53
N TYR A 131 -13.96 -4.98 1.35
CA TYR A 131 -13.08 -5.11 0.17
C TYR A 131 -11.90 -6.09 0.39
N GLU A 132 -11.20 -6.43 -0.69
CA GLU A 132 -10.01 -7.31 -0.69
C GLU A 132 -8.73 -6.56 -1.09
N ASP A 133 -8.83 -5.65 -2.06
CA ASP A 133 -7.74 -4.79 -2.51
C ASP A 133 -8.23 -3.33 -2.61
N PHE A 134 -7.39 -2.39 -2.19
CA PHE A 134 -7.58 -0.94 -2.39
C PHE A 134 -6.64 -0.40 -3.46
N ILE A 135 -7.12 0.48 -4.34
CA ILE A 135 -6.28 1.23 -5.30
C ILE A 135 -6.45 2.73 -5.06
N CYS A 136 -5.35 3.42 -4.74
CA CYS A 136 -5.37 4.85 -4.49
C CYS A 136 -5.66 5.68 -5.75
N LYS A 137 -6.10 6.92 -5.53
CA LYS A 137 -6.51 7.89 -6.57
C LYS A 137 -5.58 7.92 -7.79
N ALA A 138 -4.27 8.10 -7.58
CA ALA A 138 -3.28 8.17 -8.68
C ALA A 138 -3.11 6.82 -9.41
N CYS A 139 -3.17 5.69 -8.69
CA CYS A 139 -3.07 4.36 -9.31
C CYS A 139 -4.33 3.97 -10.10
N SER A 140 -5.49 4.53 -9.76
CA SER A 140 -6.76 4.30 -10.48
C SER A 140 -6.74 4.77 -11.93
N GLU A 141 -5.86 5.71 -12.29
CA GLU A 141 -5.69 6.20 -13.67
C GLU A 141 -4.90 5.20 -14.52
N VAL A 142 -3.95 4.47 -13.92
CA VAL A 142 -3.29 3.31 -14.56
C VAL A 142 -4.25 2.11 -14.63
N CYS A 143 -5.11 1.95 -13.63
CA CYS A 143 -6.17 0.94 -13.57
C CYS A 143 -7.51 1.40 -14.16
N PHE A 144 -7.53 2.35 -15.10
CA PHE A 144 -8.79 2.89 -15.64
C PHE A 144 -9.71 1.80 -16.22
N PHE A 145 -9.12 0.74 -16.79
CA PHE A 145 -9.82 -0.39 -17.39
C PHE A 145 -10.68 -1.17 -16.39
N LEU A 146 -10.48 -1.00 -15.07
CA LEU A 146 -11.36 -1.61 -14.07
C LEU A 146 -12.79 -1.05 -14.18
N LYS A 147 -12.95 0.23 -14.54
CA LYS A 147 -14.24 0.90 -14.78
C LYS A 147 -15.01 0.35 -16.00
N LEU A 148 -14.50 -0.69 -16.65
CA LEU A 148 -15.12 -1.39 -17.79
C LEU A 148 -15.66 -2.79 -17.42
N TYR A 149 -15.42 -3.28 -16.20
CA TYR A 149 -16.03 -4.53 -15.71
C TYR A 149 -17.37 -4.27 -15.00
N PRO A 150 -18.27 -5.27 -14.93
CA PRO A 150 -19.53 -5.16 -14.17
C PRO A 150 -19.33 -4.90 -12.68
N GLU A 151 -20.41 -4.50 -12.01
CA GLU A 151 -20.48 -4.18 -10.57
C GLU A 151 -19.91 -5.29 -9.66
N VAL A 152 -19.86 -6.55 -10.12
CA VAL A 152 -19.30 -7.71 -9.39
C VAL A 152 -17.85 -7.54 -8.91
N ILE A 153 -17.01 -6.73 -9.57
CA ILE A 153 -15.61 -6.50 -9.13
C ILE A 153 -15.47 -5.44 -8.04
N TRP A 154 -16.58 -4.80 -7.67
CA TRP A 154 -16.66 -3.68 -6.74
C TRP A 154 -17.39 -4.14 -5.47
N VAL A 155 -17.09 -3.52 -4.32
CA VAL A 155 -17.93 -3.75 -3.14
C VAL A 155 -19.32 -3.14 -3.38
N ALA A 156 -20.37 -3.85 -2.98
CA ALA A 156 -21.77 -3.43 -3.07
C ALA A 156 -22.12 -2.30 -2.07
N GLY A 157 -21.45 -1.16 -2.18
CA GLY A 157 -21.79 0.08 -1.47
C GLY A 157 -22.98 0.81 -2.09
N LYS A 158 -23.68 1.63 -1.30
CA LYS A 158 -24.90 2.37 -1.72
C LYS A 158 -24.57 3.59 -2.60
N GLN A 159 -23.99 3.38 -3.78
CA GLN A 159 -23.82 4.45 -4.76
C GLN A 159 -25.17 4.80 -5.42
N PRO A 160 -25.61 6.08 -5.42
CA PRO A 160 -26.90 6.46 -5.98
C PRO A 160 -26.88 6.39 -7.51
N ASN A 161 -27.89 5.71 -8.08
CA ASN A 161 -28.03 5.50 -9.53
C ASN A 161 -27.76 6.76 -10.36
N ALA A 162 -26.71 6.72 -11.18
CA ALA A 162 -26.43 7.69 -12.25
C ALA A 162 -27.48 7.59 -13.37
N THR A 163 -28.69 8.06 -13.06
CA THR A 163 -29.86 7.96 -13.93
C THR A 163 -29.69 8.89 -15.13
N VAL A 164 -29.28 8.33 -16.26
CA VAL A 164 -29.18 9.06 -17.54
C VAL A 164 -30.58 9.49 -17.98
N GLN A 165 -30.97 10.72 -17.64
CA GLN A 165 -32.24 11.30 -18.07
C GLN A 165 -32.18 11.65 -19.57
N VAL A 166 -32.62 10.71 -20.40
CA VAL A 166 -32.98 10.97 -21.80
C VAL A 166 -34.15 11.95 -21.80
N SER A 167 -33.94 13.16 -22.32
CA SER A 167 -34.94 14.23 -22.29
C SER A 167 -35.86 14.20 -23.51
N SER A 168 -37.17 14.08 -23.24
CA SER A 168 -38.25 14.24 -24.22
C SER A 168 -39.25 15.30 -23.75
N LYS A 169 -39.60 16.24 -24.63
CA LYS A 169 -40.44 17.42 -24.33
C LYS A 169 -41.93 17.06 -24.17
N ASP A 170 -42.65 17.80 -23.33
CA ASP A 170 -43.63 18.80 -23.83
C ASP A 170 -43.89 19.94 -22.80
N LYS A 171 -44.81 20.87 -23.12
CA LYS A 171 -44.95 22.24 -22.57
C LYS A 171 -45.86 22.39 -21.33
N GLY A 172 -45.66 23.50 -20.61
CA GLY A 172 -46.64 24.12 -19.70
C GLY A 172 -46.24 25.56 -19.30
N ILE A 173 -47.07 26.55 -19.66
CA ILE A 173 -46.88 28.02 -19.47
C ILE A 173 -47.71 28.44 -18.22
N LEU A 174 -47.28 29.30 -17.28
CA LEU A 174 -47.20 30.79 -17.24
C LEU A 174 -46.39 31.19 -15.98
N GLU A 175 -45.53 32.23 -15.98
CA GLU A 175 -45.81 33.65 -15.62
C GLU A 175 -46.53 33.82 -14.26
N ASP A 176 -46.12 34.71 -13.35
CA ASP A 176 -45.71 36.12 -13.59
C ASP A 176 -44.67 36.70 -12.59
N LYS A 177 -44.20 37.94 -12.80
CA LYS A 177 -43.27 38.73 -11.95
C LYS A 177 -43.70 40.21 -11.96
N PRO A 178 -43.42 41.04 -10.92
CA PRO A 178 -42.46 42.13 -11.18
C PRO A 178 -41.68 42.70 -9.95
N SER A 179 -40.46 43.20 -10.24
CA SER A 179 -39.79 44.37 -9.61
C SER A 179 -39.48 44.37 -8.08
N THR A 180 -38.65 45.26 -7.51
CA THR A 180 -37.97 46.47 -8.03
C THR A 180 -36.53 46.62 -7.48
N CYS A 181 -35.75 47.52 -8.08
CA CYS A 181 -34.35 47.87 -7.74
C CYS A 181 -34.21 48.78 -6.49
N GLY A 182 -33.06 48.70 -5.81
CA GLY A 182 -32.55 49.69 -4.84
C GLY A 182 -31.04 49.49 -4.61
N SER A 183 -30.24 50.56 -4.75
CA SER A 183 -28.76 50.53 -4.61
C SER A 183 -28.31 51.15 -3.28
N GLU A 184 -27.09 50.84 -2.81
CA GLU A 184 -26.12 51.87 -2.39
C GLU A 184 -24.72 51.30 -2.04
N LYS A 185 -23.72 52.20 -2.09
CA LYS A 185 -22.33 52.05 -1.61
C LYS A 185 -21.92 53.38 -0.95
N PRO A 186 -21.06 53.36 0.07
CA PRO A 186 -19.89 54.24 0.01
C PRO A 186 -18.55 53.58 0.43
N LEU A 187 -17.48 54.37 0.37
CA LEU A 187 -16.05 54.01 0.52
C LEU A 187 -15.55 53.96 1.98
N GLY A 188 -14.34 53.39 2.14
CA GLY A 188 -13.45 53.61 3.28
C GLY A 188 -12.02 53.11 2.97
N ASP A 189 -11.09 54.05 2.76
CA ASP A 189 -9.64 53.81 2.58
C ASP A 189 -8.95 53.45 3.94
N THR A 190 -7.72 52.91 4.04
CA THR A 190 -6.49 53.40 3.40
C THR A 190 -5.32 52.38 3.40
N SER A 191 -4.60 52.35 2.28
CA SER A 191 -3.14 52.19 2.03
C SER A 191 -2.16 52.10 3.24
N TYR A 192 -0.94 51.53 3.17
CA TYR A 192 0.00 51.24 2.05
C TYR A 192 0.68 49.85 2.28
N ASN A 193 1.73 49.34 1.58
CA ASN A 193 2.63 49.86 0.54
C ASN A 193 3.30 48.72 -0.29
N SER A 194 4.19 49.06 -1.23
CA SER A 194 5.22 48.16 -1.82
C SER A 194 6.43 48.98 -2.32
N PRO A 195 7.55 48.36 -2.69
CA PRO A 195 8.40 48.89 -3.77
C PRO A 195 8.66 47.88 -4.90
N LYS A 196 8.67 48.38 -6.15
CA LYS A 196 9.29 47.73 -7.34
C LYS A 196 10.56 48.50 -7.71
N ILE A 197 11.49 47.87 -8.43
CA ILE A 197 12.30 48.52 -9.48
C ILE A 197 12.45 47.55 -10.68
N ASP A 198 11.69 47.86 -11.73
CA ASP A 198 12.01 47.93 -13.18
C ASP A 198 12.57 46.76 -14.03
N GLU A 199 12.46 46.98 -15.34
CA GLU A 199 12.61 46.03 -16.45
C GLU A 199 13.98 46.11 -17.16
N ALA A 200 14.29 45.09 -17.96
CA ALA A 200 15.04 45.27 -19.21
C ALA A 200 14.52 44.31 -20.30
N LYS A 201 14.25 44.84 -21.51
CA LYS A 201 13.94 44.05 -22.73
C LYS A 201 15.07 44.20 -23.75
N ALA A 202 15.33 43.16 -24.55
CA ALA A 202 16.20 43.25 -25.74
C ALA A 202 15.77 42.25 -26.84
N SER A 203 15.86 42.71 -28.09
CA SER A 203 15.51 42.01 -29.35
C SER A 203 15.96 42.91 -30.52
N VAL A 204 16.22 42.46 -31.76
CA VAL A 204 16.06 41.15 -32.44
C VAL A 204 17.38 40.87 -33.23
N ASP A 205 17.60 40.01 -34.24
CA ASP A 205 16.83 39.09 -35.11
C ASP A 205 17.73 37.84 -35.37
N SER A 206 17.26 36.62 -35.67
CA SER A 206 16.67 36.09 -36.93
C SER A 206 17.57 36.12 -38.18
N GLU A 207 17.88 34.94 -38.71
CA GLU A 207 17.87 34.48 -40.13
C GLU A 207 18.16 32.95 -40.08
N SER A 208 17.28 32.03 -40.51
CA SER A 208 16.81 31.67 -41.88
C SER A 208 17.94 31.03 -42.73
N ILE A 209 17.75 30.05 -43.63
CA ILE A 209 16.72 29.74 -44.65
C ILE A 209 16.62 28.19 -44.82
N SER A 210 15.43 27.56 -44.71
CA SER A 210 14.55 26.99 -45.79
C SER A 210 15.08 25.73 -46.52
N ASP A 211 14.30 24.89 -47.22
CA ASP A 211 12.87 24.89 -47.61
C ASP A 211 12.35 23.43 -47.67
N GLY A 212 11.10 23.08 -47.35
CA GLY A 212 9.86 23.32 -48.12
C GLY A 212 9.24 21.94 -48.51
N LYS A 213 8.04 21.75 -49.10
CA LYS A 213 6.84 22.54 -49.47
C LYS A 213 5.86 21.50 -50.11
N VAL A 214 4.51 21.45 -50.02
CA VAL A 214 3.39 22.31 -49.53
C VAL A 214 2.23 21.38 -49.03
N LEU A 215 1.14 21.92 -48.46
CA LEU A 215 -0.16 21.22 -48.25
C LEU A 215 -0.98 21.05 -49.57
N PRO A 216 -2.21 20.52 -49.52
CA PRO A 216 -3.37 21.44 -49.54
C PRO A 216 -4.39 21.24 -48.38
N GLN A 217 -5.38 22.13 -48.31
CA GLN A 217 -6.10 22.52 -47.09
C GLN A 217 -7.63 22.55 -47.31
N GLY A 218 -8.42 22.18 -46.29
CA GLY A 218 -9.85 22.54 -46.22
C GLY A 218 -10.76 21.52 -45.51
N GLY A 219 -11.47 21.97 -44.47
CA GLY A 219 -12.50 21.18 -43.77
C GLY A 219 -12.53 21.45 -42.26
N SER A 220 -13.61 22.05 -41.75
CA SER A 220 -13.79 22.36 -40.33
C SER A 220 -15.20 21.99 -39.87
N CYS A 221 -15.32 21.10 -38.87
CA CYS A 221 -16.37 21.16 -37.85
C CYS A 221 -16.14 20.15 -36.69
N ASN A 222 -16.25 20.68 -35.46
CA ASN A 222 -16.93 20.12 -34.30
C ASN A 222 -16.73 18.63 -33.88
N SER A 223 -15.91 18.47 -32.83
CA SER A 223 -16.16 17.64 -31.63
C SER A 223 -17.17 16.46 -31.68
N SER A 224 -16.65 15.23 -31.59
CA SER A 224 -17.31 14.08 -30.93
C SER A 224 -16.26 13.02 -30.57
N THR A 225 -16.28 12.53 -29.32
CA THR A 225 -15.27 11.56 -28.83
C THR A 225 -15.64 10.14 -29.27
N ALA A 226 -15.07 9.68 -30.39
CA ALA A 226 -15.23 8.30 -30.86
C ALA A 226 -14.33 7.34 -30.05
N VAL A 227 -14.94 6.42 -29.29
CA VAL A 227 -14.22 5.29 -28.67
C VAL A 227 -14.06 4.19 -29.73
N ASN A 228 -12.84 3.94 -30.16
CA ASN A 228 -12.55 3.00 -31.25
C ASN A 228 -12.85 1.54 -30.83
N LYS A 229 -13.93 0.98 -31.37
CA LYS A 229 -14.22 -0.45 -31.34
C LYS A 229 -13.18 -1.21 -32.16
N CYS A 230 -12.75 -2.38 -31.70
CA CYS A 230 -11.83 -3.24 -32.44
C CYS A 230 -12.44 -3.65 -33.79
N THR A 231 -11.72 -3.42 -34.89
CA THR A 231 -12.02 -3.96 -36.22
C THR A 231 -11.43 -5.35 -36.40
N GLU A 232 -12.08 -6.16 -37.23
CA GLU A 232 -11.73 -7.56 -37.47
C GLU A 232 -10.39 -7.68 -38.21
N GLY A 233 -9.41 -8.28 -37.53
CA GLY A 233 -8.11 -8.67 -38.08
C GLY A 233 -7.78 -10.08 -37.63
N THR A 234 -7.37 -10.94 -38.57
CA THR A 234 -7.22 -12.38 -38.33
C THR A 234 -6.02 -12.71 -37.46
N ASP A 235 -6.29 -13.04 -36.20
CA ASP A 235 -5.43 -13.87 -35.36
C ASP A 235 -6.29 -14.63 -34.34
N LEU A 236 -5.72 -15.61 -33.62
CA LEU A 236 -6.44 -16.46 -32.66
C LEU A 236 -6.82 -15.69 -31.36
N HIS A 237 -7.79 -14.79 -31.47
CA HIS A 237 -8.15 -13.83 -30.44
C HIS A 237 -9.28 -14.36 -29.54
N VAL A 238 -8.98 -14.68 -28.28
CA VAL A 238 -9.99 -14.85 -27.23
C VAL A 238 -10.73 -13.53 -27.05
N ASP A 239 -12.05 -13.52 -27.23
CA ASP A 239 -12.87 -12.30 -27.17
C ASP A 239 -12.57 -11.46 -25.91
N CYS A 240 -12.32 -10.18 -26.14
CA CYS A 240 -11.98 -9.26 -25.06
C CYS A 240 -13.23 -8.97 -24.23
N LEU A 241 -13.26 -9.38 -22.96
CA LEU A 241 -14.37 -9.13 -22.03
C LEU A 241 -14.72 -7.64 -21.89
N LEU A 242 -13.75 -6.75 -22.18
CA LEU A 242 -13.91 -5.30 -22.14
C LEU A 242 -14.48 -4.69 -23.44
N GLY A 243 -14.58 -5.47 -24.53
CA GLY A 243 -15.07 -5.01 -25.83
C GLY A 243 -14.23 -3.95 -26.56
N VAL A 244 -13.15 -3.47 -25.95
CA VAL A 244 -12.30 -2.36 -26.44
C VAL A 244 -10.80 -2.69 -26.36
N ASN A 245 -10.01 -1.95 -27.13
CA ASN A 245 -8.54 -2.00 -27.08
C ASN A 245 -8.04 -1.04 -25.99
N ILE A 246 -7.65 -1.56 -24.82
CA ILE A 246 -7.21 -0.72 -23.68
C ILE A 246 -5.80 -0.16 -23.84
N ILE A 247 -5.02 -0.63 -24.82
CA ILE A 247 -3.71 -0.04 -25.20
C ILE A 247 -3.91 1.25 -26.01
N ALA A 248 -4.90 1.26 -26.90
CA ALA A 248 -5.25 2.43 -27.71
C ALA A 248 -6.11 3.46 -26.95
N ALA A 249 -6.79 3.03 -25.87
CA ALA A 249 -7.56 3.92 -25.02
C ALA A 249 -6.65 4.77 -24.12
N SER A 250 -6.60 6.08 -24.39
CA SER A 250 -6.00 7.09 -23.51
C SER A 250 -7.08 8.06 -22.98
N PRO A 251 -8.06 7.59 -22.19
CA PRO A 251 -9.15 8.41 -21.72
C PRO A 251 -8.67 9.43 -20.68
N VAL A 252 -9.12 10.68 -20.78
CA VAL A 252 -8.93 11.68 -19.72
C VAL A 252 -9.89 11.34 -18.59
N ILE A 253 -9.37 10.70 -17.55
CA ILE A 253 -10.13 10.24 -16.38
C ILE A 253 -9.52 10.88 -15.15
N HIS A 254 -10.34 11.56 -14.36
CA HIS A 254 -9.96 11.92 -13.00
C HIS A 254 -9.91 10.65 -12.16
N GLY A 255 -8.78 10.41 -11.50
CA GLY A 255 -8.64 9.32 -10.56
C GLY A 255 -9.67 9.41 -9.42
N LYS A 256 -10.15 8.25 -8.96
CA LYS A 256 -10.93 8.07 -7.73
C LYS A 256 -10.33 6.88 -6.96
N PRO A 257 -10.37 6.87 -5.61
CA PRO A 257 -10.06 5.65 -4.85
C PRO A 257 -10.99 4.50 -5.29
N LEU A 258 -10.44 3.29 -5.39
CA LEU A 258 -11.18 2.08 -5.80
C LEU A 258 -11.11 1.03 -4.67
N PHE A 259 -12.25 0.49 -4.27
CA PHE A 259 -12.36 -0.63 -3.32
C PHE A 259 -12.92 -1.84 -4.05
N LEU A 260 -12.14 -2.90 -4.13
CA LEU A 260 -12.40 -4.05 -5.01
C LEU A 260 -12.92 -5.24 -4.20
N SER A 261 -13.87 -5.97 -4.75
CA SER A 261 -14.55 -7.09 -4.08
C SER A 261 -13.63 -8.30 -3.87
N LYS A 262 -14.06 -9.22 -3.02
CA LYS A 262 -13.33 -10.48 -2.79
C LYS A 262 -13.26 -11.30 -4.08
N SER A 263 -12.05 -11.76 -4.44
CA SER A 263 -11.71 -12.44 -5.69
C SER A 263 -11.90 -11.63 -6.98
N TRP A 264 -11.91 -10.29 -6.94
CA TRP A 264 -12.06 -9.43 -8.13
C TRP A 264 -11.06 -9.73 -9.27
N ARG A 265 -9.85 -10.21 -8.92
CA ARG A 265 -8.78 -10.60 -9.86
C ARG A 265 -9.21 -11.71 -10.83
N ASP A 266 -10.23 -12.50 -10.48
CA ASP A 266 -10.76 -13.58 -11.32
C ASP A 266 -11.52 -13.07 -12.55
N ALA A 267 -12.12 -11.88 -12.46
CA ALA A 267 -12.83 -11.26 -13.59
C ALA A 267 -11.88 -10.71 -14.67
N LEU A 268 -10.58 -10.58 -14.37
CA LEU A 268 -9.63 -9.91 -15.26
C LEU A 268 -9.42 -10.67 -16.58
N CYS A 269 -9.70 -9.98 -17.68
CA CYS A 269 -9.56 -10.48 -19.04
C CYS A 269 -8.10 -10.83 -19.37
N LYS A 270 -7.90 -12.05 -19.89
CA LYS A 270 -6.57 -12.60 -20.21
C LYS A 270 -6.32 -12.71 -21.72
N CYS A 271 -7.02 -11.91 -22.53
CA CYS A 271 -6.75 -11.80 -23.97
C CYS A 271 -5.42 -11.06 -24.22
N ASN A 272 -4.86 -11.23 -25.42
CA ASN A 272 -3.55 -10.66 -25.79
C ASN A 272 -3.49 -9.14 -25.60
N ASN A 273 -4.58 -8.41 -25.84
CA ASN A 273 -4.63 -6.96 -25.65
C ASN A 273 -4.52 -6.54 -24.18
N CYS A 274 -5.31 -7.17 -23.29
CA CYS A 274 -5.28 -6.88 -21.87
C CYS A 274 -3.96 -7.31 -21.23
N VAL A 275 -3.46 -8.51 -21.54
CA VAL A 275 -2.17 -9.01 -21.05
C VAL A 275 -1.02 -8.09 -21.47
N ALA A 276 -0.96 -7.67 -22.74
CA ALA A 276 0.06 -6.74 -23.21
C ALA A 276 -0.01 -5.37 -22.51
N TYR A 277 -1.21 -4.83 -22.24
CA TYR A 277 -1.38 -3.62 -21.42
C TYR A 277 -0.83 -3.82 -19.99
N TYR A 278 -1.15 -4.95 -19.35
CA TYR A 278 -0.71 -5.22 -17.98
C TYR A 278 0.83 -5.34 -17.87
N HIS A 279 1.48 -5.94 -18.87
CA HIS A 279 2.95 -5.93 -18.95
C HIS A 279 3.51 -4.53 -19.25
N GLN A 280 2.93 -3.78 -20.20
CA GLN A 280 3.35 -2.42 -20.55
C GLN A 280 3.29 -1.46 -19.34
N LYS A 281 2.25 -1.58 -18.51
CA LYS A 281 2.07 -0.79 -17.28
C LYS A 281 2.72 -1.40 -16.03
N ARG A 282 3.41 -2.54 -16.15
CA ARG A 282 4.04 -3.30 -15.04
C ARG A 282 3.07 -3.76 -13.94
N ILE A 283 1.79 -3.96 -14.27
CA ILE A 283 0.72 -4.43 -13.37
C ILE A 283 0.27 -5.88 -13.64
N ALA A 284 1.07 -6.66 -14.38
CA ALA A 284 0.78 -8.07 -14.69
C ALA A 284 0.60 -8.96 -13.44
N PHE A 285 1.12 -8.54 -12.28
CA PHE A 285 0.88 -9.19 -10.98
C PHE A 285 -0.61 -9.25 -10.59
N LEU A 286 -1.47 -8.37 -11.13
CA LEU A 286 -2.92 -8.41 -10.88
C LEU A 286 -3.59 -9.69 -11.41
N LEU A 287 -2.97 -10.37 -12.40
CA LEU A 287 -3.45 -11.66 -12.89
C LEU A 287 -3.07 -12.85 -11.99
N ASP A 288 -2.22 -12.60 -10.99
CA ASP A 288 -1.72 -13.58 -10.03
C ASP A 288 -2.51 -13.47 -8.70
N LYS A 289 -3.06 -14.61 -8.25
CA LYS A 289 -3.88 -14.66 -7.03
C LYS A 289 -3.03 -14.68 -5.76
N ASP A 290 -1.90 -15.41 -5.80
CA ASP A 290 -0.97 -15.54 -4.68
C ASP A 290 -0.05 -14.30 -4.53
N ASP A 291 -0.33 -13.23 -5.28
CA ASP A 291 0.22 -11.88 -5.11
C ASP A 291 -0.65 -10.99 -4.20
N SER A 292 -1.84 -11.44 -3.79
CA SER A 292 -2.65 -10.71 -2.80
C SER A 292 -1.99 -10.73 -1.41
N ILE A 293 -2.29 -9.72 -0.60
CA ILE A 293 -1.83 -9.65 0.80
C ILE A 293 -2.47 -10.80 1.59
N VAL A 294 -3.78 -11.04 1.37
CA VAL A 294 -4.56 -12.11 1.98
C VAL A 294 -3.94 -13.50 1.77
N GLU A 295 -3.53 -13.85 0.54
CA GLU A 295 -2.88 -15.14 0.28
C GLU A 295 -1.48 -15.23 0.90
N TYR A 296 -0.70 -14.13 0.91
CA TYR A 296 0.58 -14.10 1.62
C TYR A 296 0.41 -14.36 3.13
N GLU A 297 -0.55 -13.69 3.77
CA GLU A 297 -0.81 -13.82 5.20
C GLU A 297 -1.35 -15.20 5.57
N LYS A 298 -2.26 -15.75 4.75
CA LYS A 298 -2.75 -17.13 4.83
C LYS A 298 -1.60 -18.14 4.71
N MET A 299 -0.70 -17.98 3.75
CA MET A 299 0.51 -18.81 3.63
C MET A 299 1.45 -18.65 4.83
N ALA A 300 1.58 -17.44 5.38
CA ALA A 300 2.42 -17.17 6.56
C ALA A 300 1.81 -17.74 7.86
N LYS A 301 0.48 -17.73 7.99
CA LYS A 301 -0.27 -18.39 9.05
C LYS A 301 -0.11 -19.90 8.98
N GLN A 302 -0.41 -20.51 7.83
CA GLN A 302 -0.25 -21.95 7.61
C GLN A 302 1.19 -22.41 7.95
N LYS A 303 2.23 -21.70 7.49
CA LYS A 303 3.63 -22.06 7.82
C LYS A 303 3.99 -21.93 9.31
N ARG A 304 3.33 -21.02 10.05
CA ARG A 304 3.48 -20.94 11.52
C ARG A 304 2.80 -22.13 12.21
N GLU A 305 1.61 -22.50 11.75
CA GLU A 305 0.85 -23.66 12.26
C GLU A 305 1.56 -24.99 11.95
N GLU A 306 2.03 -25.19 10.73
CA GLU A 306 2.86 -26.35 10.32
C GLU A 306 4.14 -26.46 11.16
N LYS A 307 4.82 -25.34 11.41
CA LYS A 307 6.02 -25.31 12.25
C LYS A 307 5.71 -25.60 13.72
N LEU A 308 4.60 -25.07 14.25
CA LEU A 308 4.17 -25.35 15.62
C LEU A 308 3.85 -26.84 15.79
N GLN A 309 3.09 -27.44 14.87
CA GLN A 309 2.79 -28.88 14.86
C GLN A 309 4.07 -29.74 14.76
N GLN A 310 5.08 -29.30 14.01
CA GLN A 310 6.38 -29.96 13.97
C GLN A 310 7.16 -29.84 15.29
N GLN A 311 7.05 -28.71 16.00
CA GLN A 311 7.66 -28.52 17.31
C GLN A 311 6.93 -29.34 18.39
N GLU A 312 5.60 -29.30 18.46
CA GLU A 312 4.77 -30.13 19.34
C GLU A 312 5.02 -31.62 19.09
N GLY A 313 5.08 -32.04 17.82
CA GLY A 313 5.42 -33.42 17.43
C GLY A 313 6.84 -33.81 17.86
N ALA A 314 7.82 -32.90 17.74
CA ALA A 314 9.18 -33.12 18.20
C ALA A 314 9.24 -33.23 19.74
N GLU A 315 8.53 -32.38 20.48
CA GLU A 315 8.42 -32.39 21.94
C GLU A 315 7.73 -33.67 22.44
N LEU A 316 6.61 -34.07 21.85
CA LEU A 316 5.96 -35.36 22.13
C LEU A 316 6.89 -36.54 21.83
N SER A 317 7.72 -36.45 20.77
CA SER A 317 8.75 -37.46 20.46
C SER A 317 9.95 -37.42 21.42
N PHE A 318 10.19 -36.30 22.10
CA PHE A 318 11.23 -36.17 23.11
C PHE A 318 10.74 -36.74 24.43
N PHE A 319 9.56 -36.29 24.90
CA PHE A 319 8.89 -36.87 26.05
C PHE A 319 8.70 -38.38 25.88
N SER A 320 8.29 -38.91 24.73
CA SER A 320 8.07 -40.36 24.58
C SER A 320 9.31 -41.21 24.90
N LYS A 321 10.52 -40.69 24.61
CA LYS A 321 11.82 -41.36 24.84
C LYS A 321 12.26 -41.37 26.31
N LEU A 322 11.71 -40.50 27.16
CA LEU A 322 12.09 -40.37 28.57
C LEU A 322 11.41 -41.41 29.47
N GLY A 323 12.08 -41.79 30.56
CA GLY A 323 11.53 -42.58 31.65
C GLY A 323 10.42 -41.84 32.42
N HIS A 324 9.63 -42.58 33.21
CA HIS A 324 8.52 -41.99 33.96
C HIS A 324 8.99 -40.96 35.01
N VAL A 325 10.13 -41.20 35.67
CA VAL A 325 10.72 -40.27 36.64
C VAL A 325 11.15 -38.96 35.96
N GLU A 326 11.91 -39.06 34.86
CA GLU A 326 12.39 -37.91 34.08
C GLU A 326 11.22 -37.05 33.55
N LYS A 327 10.12 -37.70 33.10
CA LYS A 327 8.87 -37.02 32.73
C LYS A 327 8.29 -36.20 33.88
N VAL A 328 8.19 -36.79 35.07
CA VAL A 328 7.63 -36.13 36.25
C VAL A 328 8.53 -34.99 36.74
N GLU A 329 9.85 -35.17 36.72
CA GLU A 329 10.80 -34.11 37.08
C GLU A 329 10.77 -32.93 36.11
N ILE A 330 10.66 -33.17 34.79
CA ILE A 330 10.52 -32.09 33.80
C ILE A 330 9.17 -31.38 33.95
N LEU A 331 8.07 -32.11 34.07
CA LEU A 331 6.73 -31.49 34.22
C LEU A 331 6.63 -30.65 35.48
N LYS A 332 7.09 -31.16 36.62
CA LYS A 332 7.21 -30.40 37.88
C LYS A 332 8.17 -29.22 37.72
N GLY A 333 9.27 -29.41 37.00
CA GLY A 333 10.27 -28.38 36.74
C GLY A 333 9.76 -27.21 35.89
N ILE A 334 8.82 -27.48 34.98
CA ILE A 334 8.08 -26.48 34.18
C ILE A 334 7.01 -25.81 35.05
N GLU A 335 6.29 -26.56 35.88
CA GLU A 335 5.28 -25.99 36.79
C GLU A 335 5.90 -25.02 37.81
N GLU A 336 7.00 -25.42 38.47
CA GLU A 336 7.81 -24.56 39.35
C GLU A 336 8.29 -23.28 38.65
N MET A 337 8.67 -23.38 37.37
CA MET A 337 9.13 -22.25 36.56
C MET A 337 7.97 -21.31 36.19
N LYS A 338 6.81 -21.87 35.81
CA LYS A 338 5.58 -21.15 35.47
C LYS A 338 5.04 -20.36 36.66
N ASP A 339 4.90 -21.01 37.81
CA ASP A 339 4.38 -20.37 39.04
C ASP A 339 5.42 -19.41 39.65
N GLY A 340 6.71 -19.73 39.53
CA GLY A 340 7.79 -18.82 39.88
C GLY A 340 7.76 -17.53 39.04
N LEU A 341 7.71 -17.64 37.71
CA LEU A 341 7.69 -16.50 36.80
C LEU A 341 6.42 -15.66 37.00
N ARG A 342 5.27 -16.32 37.19
CA ARG A 342 4.02 -15.66 37.55
C ARG A 342 4.17 -14.85 38.84
N THR A 343 4.69 -15.46 39.90
CA THR A 343 4.90 -14.78 41.19
C THR A 343 5.84 -13.59 41.05
N PHE A 344 6.93 -13.74 40.28
CA PHE A 344 7.87 -12.65 40.00
C PHE A 344 7.18 -11.45 39.33
N LEU A 345 6.41 -11.69 38.27
CA LEU A 345 5.67 -10.65 37.55
C LEU A 345 4.54 -10.03 38.41
N GLU A 346 3.79 -10.83 39.17
CA GLU A 346 2.74 -10.35 40.09
C GLU A 346 3.30 -9.59 41.30
N SER A 347 4.58 -9.80 41.66
CA SER A 347 5.29 -9.08 42.73
C SER A 347 6.03 -7.82 42.25
N ALA A 348 6.12 -7.60 40.94
CA ALA A 348 6.85 -6.46 40.37
C ALA A 348 6.08 -5.15 40.58
N ASP A 349 6.81 -4.08 40.90
CA ASP A 349 6.26 -2.73 40.98
C ASP A 349 5.91 -2.22 39.59
N SER A 350 4.61 -2.07 39.29
CA SER A 350 4.10 -1.64 37.99
C SER A 350 4.52 -0.23 37.58
N SER A 351 5.12 0.56 38.48
CA SER A 351 5.74 1.86 38.16
C SER A 351 7.19 1.77 37.70
N LYS A 352 7.80 0.57 37.68
CA LYS A 352 9.22 0.36 37.33
C LYS A 352 9.40 -0.67 36.21
N PRO A 353 10.32 -0.45 35.25
CA PRO A 353 10.68 -1.46 34.27
C PRO A 353 11.47 -2.61 34.92
N ILE A 354 11.13 -3.85 34.58
CA ILE A 354 11.90 -5.04 34.98
C ILE A 354 13.25 -5.02 34.26
N THR A 355 14.35 -5.14 35.00
CA THR A 355 15.71 -5.10 34.45
C THR A 355 16.29 -6.50 34.26
N ALA A 356 17.38 -6.60 33.51
CA ALA A 356 18.15 -7.84 33.37
C ALA A 356 18.67 -8.38 34.73
N ALA A 357 18.95 -7.49 35.69
CA ALA A 357 19.39 -7.90 37.04
C ALA A 357 18.27 -8.61 37.82
N ASP A 358 17.04 -8.12 37.70
CA ASP A 358 15.86 -8.74 38.36
C ASP A 358 15.59 -10.13 37.79
N VAL A 359 15.71 -10.28 36.46
CA VAL A 359 15.60 -11.58 35.78
C VAL A 359 16.71 -12.55 36.23
N HIS A 360 17.96 -12.09 36.36
CA HIS A 360 19.05 -12.92 36.87
C HIS A 360 18.82 -13.35 38.34
N GLN A 361 18.36 -12.44 39.21
CA GLN A 361 18.03 -12.76 40.60
C GLN A 361 16.92 -13.81 40.69
N PHE A 362 15.87 -13.69 39.88
CA PHE A 362 14.79 -14.67 39.78
C PHE A 362 15.29 -16.09 39.45
N PHE A 363 16.21 -16.23 38.48
CA PHE A 363 16.80 -17.51 38.12
C PHE A 363 17.68 -18.10 39.24
N ASP A 364 18.50 -17.28 39.90
CA ASP A 364 19.29 -17.75 41.04
C ASP A 364 18.41 -18.11 42.26
N ASP A 365 17.28 -17.45 42.47
CA ASP A 365 16.33 -17.81 43.53
C ASP A 365 15.65 -19.17 43.28
N ILE A 366 15.25 -19.49 42.05
CA ILE A 366 14.75 -20.84 41.69
C ILE A 366 15.82 -21.90 41.93
N LYS A 367 17.06 -21.64 41.48
CA LYS A 367 18.21 -22.52 41.64
C LYS A 367 18.59 -22.73 43.12
N ASN A 368 18.47 -21.69 43.94
CA ASN A 368 18.69 -21.76 45.39
C ASN A 368 17.52 -22.43 46.14
N LYS A 369 16.28 -22.34 45.66
CA LYS A 369 15.15 -23.13 46.17
C LYS A 369 15.38 -24.63 45.95
N ARG A 370 15.74 -25.06 44.74
CA ARG A 370 15.99 -26.50 44.44
C ARG A 370 17.11 -27.10 45.31
N ARG A 371 18.17 -26.33 45.58
CA ARG A 371 19.28 -26.69 46.49
C ARG A 371 18.93 -26.79 47.98
N ARG A 372 17.68 -26.52 48.38
CA ARG A 372 17.18 -26.64 49.77
C ARG A 372 16.11 -27.73 49.92
N VAL A 373 15.80 -28.45 48.84
CA VAL A 373 14.75 -29.49 48.77
C VAL A 373 15.34 -30.86 48.37
N GLN A 374 16.61 -30.86 47.93
CA GLN A 374 17.51 -32.01 47.93
C GLN A 374 18.32 -32.02 49.25
#